data_AF-A0A2T6D2R3-F1
#
_entry.id   AF-A0A2T6D2R3-F1
#
_cell.length_a   1.000
_cell.length_b   1.000
_cell.length_c   1.000
_cell.angle_alpha   90.00
_cell.angle_beta   90.00
_cell.angle_gamma   90.00
#
_symmetry.space_group_name_H-M   'P 1'
#
loop_
_entity.id
_entity.type
_entity.pdbx_description
1 polymer ?
#
loop_
_entity_poly.entity_id
_entity_poly.type
_entity_poly.pdbx_seq_one_letter_code
_entity_poly.pdbx_strand_id
1 'polypeptide(L)'
;MTRHRAFTLIEILVGVAILAIVGLLIVQIITATSSASRMSNAGIDAAAQARLAFDRMGIDLAAMVRRPDIDFQSTSSFGAAPPYGLVFVSGVMSAGLSGTNNRGYSLVGYQINGTTDTPTPCLLRGAVPIAWQGTSAASVTGYQTNGLPVSLANIGVTLNPGDFDVLAPAVIRVVVGYQLYPSGESVLLSDGTLLLAWGQVVYSPPVRLDSDKNPSAAIDLSRVSSLIVGVVAIDPDGVKRLKASEVTALATSFPVPQTGQYPVAVWSPIAENVGGLPSGVPLFARQSVRVFQRAFPINPYGLIKE
;
A
#
# COMPACT_ATOMS: atom_id res chain seq x y z
N MET A 1 -71.33 -16.84 -41.78
CA MET A 1 -70.07 -16.30 -42.34
C MET A 1 -69.55 -15.21 -41.41
N THR A 2 -68.61 -15.56 -40.53
CA THR A 2 -67.98 -14.62 -39.60
C THR A 2 -66.92 -13.82 -40.35
N ARG A 3 -67.17 -12.53 -40.60
CA ARG A 3 -66.18 -11.60 -41.17
C ARG A 3 -65.01 -11.45 -40.19
N HIS A 4 -63.83 -11.95 -40.57
CA HIS A 4 -62.59 -11.64 -39.88
C HIS A 4 -62.20 -10.19 -40.18
N ARG A 5 -62.18 -9.34 -39.14
CA ARG A 5 -61.66 -7.97 -39.25
C ARG A 5 -60.14 -8.06 -39.30
N ALA A 6 -59.55 -7.66 -40.42
CA ALA A 6 -58.11 -7.51 -40.54
C ALA A 6 -57.66 -6.24 -39.78
N PHE A 7 -56.52 -6.32 -39.09
CA PHE A 7 -55.90 -5.17 -38.43
C PHE A 7 -55.59 -4.07 -39.45
N THR A 8 -55.83 -2.83 -39.05
CA THR A 8 -55.49 -1.67 -39.89
C THR A 8 -53.97 -1.48 -39.92
N LEU A 9 -53.46 -0.94 -41.03
CA LEU A 9 -52.02 -0.70 -41.21
C LEU A 9 -51.45 0.23 -40.11
N ILE A 10 -52.29 1.14 -39.59
CA ILE A 10 -51.92 2.02 -38.49
C ILE A 10 -51.80 1.29 -37.15
N GLU A 11 -52.65 0.30 -36.87
CA GLU A 11 -52.54 -0.52 -35.65
C GLU A 11 -51.26 -1.36 -35.67
N ILE A 12 -50.87 -1.91 -36.83
CA ILE A 12 -49.61 -2.64 -36.95
C ILE A 12 -48.41 -1.71 -36.76
N LEU A 13 -48.44 -0.52 -37.35
CA LEU A 13 -47.33 0.45 -37.23
C LEU A 13 -47.17 0.94 -35.78
N VAL A 14 -48.27 1.24 -35.10
CA VAL A 14 -48.26 1.61 -33.68
C VAL A 14 -47.77 0.43 -32.82
N GLY A 15 -48.22 -0.79 -33.10
CA GLY A 15 -47.77 -1.99 -32.39
C GLY A 15 -46.26 -2.22 -32.51
N VAL A 16 -45.70 -2.10 -33.72
CA VAL A 16 -44.25 -2.22 -33.95
C VAL A 16 -43.47 -1.09 -33.29
N ALA A 17 -43.99 0.14 -33.32
CA ALA A 17 -43.36 1.29 -32.66
C ALA A 17 -43.28 1.10 -31.14
N ILE A 18 -44.39 0.69 -30.51
CA ILE A 18 -44.42 0.41 -29.07
C ILE A 18 -43.47 -0.74 -28.74
N LEU A 19 -43.50 -1.83 -29.52
CA LEU A 19 -42.61 -2.97 -29.33
C LEU A 19 -41.13 -2.55 -29.42
N ALA A 20 -40.78 -1.69 -30.38
CA ALA A 20 -39.43 -1.17 -30.53
C ALA A 20 -39.00 -0.30 -29.34
N ILE A 21 -39.87 0.58 -28.85
CA ILE A 21 -39.60 1.43 -27.68
C ILE A 21 -39.43 0.56 -26.43
N VAL A 22 -40.33 -0.40 -26.19
CA VAL A 22 -40.23 -1.32 -25.04
C VAL A 22 -38.96 -2.18 -25.14
N GLY A 23 -38.63 -2.68 -26.32
CA GLY A 23 -37.39 -3.41 -26.57
C GLY A 23 -36.15 -2.58 -26.24
N LEU A 24 -36.11 -1.32 -26.68
CA LEU A 24 -35.02 -0.40 -26.38
C LEU A 24 -34.88 -0.15 -24.88
N LEU A 25 -35.99 0.09 -24.18
CA LEU A 25 -36.00 0.33 -22.74
C LEU A 25 -35.48 -0.89 -21.96
N ILE A 26 -35.87 -2.11 -22.35
CA ILE A 26 -35.37 -3.34 -21.73
C ILE A 26 -33.86 -3.46 -21.90
N VAL A 27 -33.33 -3.21 -23.11
CA VAL A 27 -31.88 -3.23 -23.38
C VAL A 27 -31.13 -2.20 -22.54
N GLN A 28 -31.68 -0.98 -22.41
CA GLN A 28 -31.09 0.07 -21.58
C GLN A 28 -31.05 -0.33 -20.10
N ILE A 29 -32.13 -0.89 -19.56
CA ILE A 29 -32.20 -1.36 -18.17
C ILE A 29 -31.19 -2.48 -17.94
N ILE A 30 -31.12 -3.50 -18.82
CA ILE A 30 -30.15 -4.59 -18.70
C ILE A 30 -28.72 -4.05 -18.73
N THR A 31 -28.43 -3.09 -19.61
CA THR A 31 -27.11 -2.49 -19.72
C THR A 31 -26.75 -1.72 -18.46
N ALA A 32 -27.66 -0.89 -17.94
CA ALA A 32 -27.46 -0.13 -16.71
C ALA A 32 -27.26 -1.05 -15.49
N THR A 33 -28.11 -2.06 -15.31
CA THR A 33 -27.97 -3.05 -14.24
C THR A 33 -26.66 -3.81 -14.35
N SER A 34 -26.29 -4.29 -15.53
CA SER A 34 -25.01 -5.00 -15.71
C SER A 34 -23.79 -4.13 -15.40
N SER A 35 -23.85 -2.83 -15.74
CA SER A 35 -22.80 -1.87 -15.43
C SER A 35 -22.69 -1.64 -13.93
N ALA A 36 -23.83 -1.43 -13.25
CA ALA A 36 -23.89 -1.26 -11.80
C ALA A 36 -23.37 -2.49 -11.05
N SER A 37 -23.75 -3.70 -11.46
CA SER A 37 -23.24 -4.95 -10.89
C SER A 37 -21.73 -5.09 -11.07
N ARG A 38 -21.19 -4.79 -12.26
CA ARG A 38 -19.74 -4.82 -12.50
C ARG A 38 -18.99 -3.83 -11.61
N MET A 39 -19.50 -2.62 -11.45
CA MET A 39 -18.88 -1.60 -10.59
C MET A 39 -18.91 -1.99 -9.10
N SER A 40 -19.98 -2.66 -8.67
CA SER A 40 -20.08 -3.20 -7.31
C SER A 40 -19.06 -4.32 -7.06
N ASN A 41 -18.95 -5.28 -7.99
CA ASN A 41 -17.97 -6.36 -7.91
C ASN A 41 -16.53 -5.81 -7.90
N ALA A 42 -16.22 -4.86 -8.80
CA ALA A 42 -14.93 -4.20 -8.84
C ALA A 42 -14.55 -3.55 -7.49
N GLY A 43 -15.52 -2.96 -6.80
CA GLY A 43 -15.32 -2.42 -5.45
C GLY A 43 -15.02 -3.50 -4.40
N ILE A 44 -15.71 -4.64 -4.46
CA ILE A 44 -15.49 -5.78 -3.57
C ILE A 44 -14.11 -6.38 -3.81
N ASP A 45 -13.72 -6.55 -5.06
CA ASP A 45 -12.43 -7.15 -5.43
C ASP A 45 -11.26 -6.24 -5.04
N ALA A 46 -11.36 -4.93 -5.28
CA ALA A 46 -10.37 -3.96 -4.80
C ALA A 46 -10.24 -3.98 -3.26
N ALA A 47 -11.37 -4.12 -2.54
CA ALA A 47 -11.36 -4.24 -1.09
C ALA A 47 -10.71 -5.56 -0.62
N ALA A 48 -10.93 -6.67 -1.33
CA ALA A 48 -10.27 -7.94 -1.04
C ALA A 48 -8.75 -7.83 -1.20
N GLN A 49 -8.27 -7.14 -2.23
CA GLN A 49 -6.84 -6.89 -2.47
C GLN A 49 -6.22 -6.05 -1.35
N ALA A 50 -6.90 -4.99 -0.93
CA ALA A 50 -6.45 -4.17 0.19
C ALA A 50 -6.40 -4.96 1.50
N ARG A 51 -7.40 -5.83 1.77
CA ARG A 51 -7.40 -6.70 2.95
C ARG A 51 -6.22 -7.67 2.95
N LEU A 52 -5.95 -8.35 1.84
CA LEU A 52 -4.79 -9.24 1.71
C LEU A 52 -3.48 -8.51 2.04
N ALA A 53 -3.31 -7.30 1.50
CA ALA A 53 -2.15 -6.46 1.78
C ALA A 53 -2.05 -6.09 3.27
N PHE A 54 -3.15 -5.60 3.86
CA PHE A 54 -3.17 -5.17 5.26
C PHE A 54 -3.03 -6.31 6.26
N ASP A 55 -3.62 -7.47 6.00
CA ASP A 55 -3.55 -8.60 6.91
C ASP A 55 -2.14 -9.17 6.93
N ARG A 56 -1.48 -9.25 5.76
CA ARG A 56 -0.09 -9.70 5.72
C ARG A 56 0.87 -8.68 6.35
N MET A 57 0.73 -7.40 6.05
CA MET A 57 1.48 -6.33 6.74
C MET A 57 1.24 -6.36 8.24
N GLY A 58 0.00 -6.58 8.67
CA GLY A 58 -0.37 -6.69 10.07
C GLY A 58 0.33 -7.84 10.79
N ILE A 59 0.40 -9.02 10.17
CA ILE A 59 1.11 -10.17 10.74
C ILE A 59 2.61 -9.86 10.87
N ASP A 60 3.24 -9.32 9.83
CA ASP A 60 4.68 -9.04 9.87
C ASP A 60 5.03 -7.93 10.87
N LEU A 61 4.25 -6.85 10.92
CA LEU A 61 4.42 -5.73 11.85
C LEU A 61 4.09 -6.12 13.30
N ALA A 62 3.13 -7.01 13.51
CA ALA A 62 2.84 -7.56 14.83
C ALA A 62 4.01 -8.42 15.35
N ALA A 63 4.66 -9.17 14.45
CA ALA A 63 5.85 -9.96 14.74
C ALA A 63 7.17 -9.17 14.62
N MET A 64 7.12 -7.86 14.35
CA MET A 64 8.31 -7.02 14.23
C MET A 64 9.12 -7.07 15.54
N VAL A 65 10.45 -7.17 15.42
CA VAL A 65 11.31 -7.14 16.60
C VAL A 65 11.42 -5.70 17.09
N ARG A 66 10.70 -5.39 18.16
CA ARG A 66 10.59 -4.02 18.68
C ARG A 66 11.68 -3.73 19.70
N ARG A 67 12.90 -3.49 19.22
CA ARG A 67 14.02 -3.08 20.08
C ARG A 67 14.68 -1.81 19.55
N PRO A 68 15.16 -0.91 20.45
CA PRO A 68 15.81 0.34 20.06
C PRO A 68 17.21 0.18 19.46
N ASP A 69 17.75 -1.04 19.47
CA ASP A 69 19.07 -1.43 18.98
C ASP A 69 19.00 -2.28 17.69
N ILE A 70 17.86 -2.26 17.00
CA ILE A 70 17.65 -2.83 15.68
C ILE A 70 17.23 -1.70 14.74
N ASP A 71 17.83 -1.67 13.55
CA ASP A 71 17.51 -0.68 12.54
C ASP A 71 16.13 -0.94 11.90
N PHE A 72 15.50 0.14 11.45
CA PHE A 72 14.23 0.15 10.76
C PHE A 72 14.36 1.14 9.60
N GLN A 73 14.07 0.67 8.39
CA GLN A 73 14.19 1.49 7.19
C GLN A 73 12.83 1.62 6.53
N SER A 74 12.45 2.83 6.19
CA SER A 74 11.21 3.04 5.44
C SER A 74 11.25 4.39 4.74
N THR A 75 10.56 4.44 3.61
CA THR A 75 10.31 5.65 2.85
C THR A 75 8.82 5.95 2.81
N SER A 76 8.50 7.24 2.67
CA SER A 76 7.12 7.72 2.66
C SER A 76 6.30 7.15 1.51
N SER A 77 6.94 6.83 0.39
CA SER A 77 6.31 6.27 -0.82
C SER A 77 7.08 5.06 -1.29
N PHE A 78 6.36 3.96 -1.55
CA PHE A 78 6.99 2.72 -1.97
C PHE A 78 7.44 2.86 -3.44
N GLY A 79 8.72 2.62 -3.69
CA GLY A 79 9.31 2.59 -5.03
C GLY A 79 9.70 1.17 -5.45
N ALA A 80 10.12 1.04 -6.71
CA ALA A 80 10.52 -0.21 -7.37
C ALA A 80 12.01 -0.59 -7.18
N ALA A 81 12.77 0.29 -6.53
CA ALA A 81 14.19 0.14 -6.30
C ALA A 81 14.50 0.57 -4.86
N PRO A 82 15.63 0.10 -4.28
CA PRO A 82 16.11 0.59 -3.00
C PRO A 82 16.20 2.13 -2.98
N PRO A 83 15.80 2.78 -1.88
CA PRO A 83 15.29 2.18 -0.65
C PRO A 83 13.87 1.62 -0.82
N TYR A 84 13.70 0.36 -0.42
CA TYR A 84 12.39 -0.28 -0.39
C TYR A 84 11.44 0.50 0.54
N GLY A 85 10.14 0.40 0.27
CA GLY A 85 9.12 1.19 0.97
C GLY A 85 9.14 1.02 2.48
N LEU A 86 9.34 -0.22 2.93
CA LEU A 86 9.38 -0.59 4.34
C LEU A 86 10.24 -1.83 4.50
N VAL A 87 11.26 -1.79 5.37
CA VAL A 87 12.16 -2.91 5.67
C VAL A 87 12.42 -2.98 7.17
N PHE A 88 12.24 -4.15 7.75
CA PHE A 88 12.42 -4.38 9.18
C PHE A 88 12.69 -5.85 9.50
N VAL A 89 13.23 -6.10 10.69
CA VAL A 89 13.40 -7.46 11.22
C VAL A 89 12.10 -7.91 11.87
N SER A 90 11.64 -9.12 11.51
CA SER A 90 10.41 -9.72 12.04
C SER A 90 10.63 -11.17 12.46
N GLY A 91 9.88 -11.62 13.46
CA GLY A 91 9.82 -13.01 13.93
C GLY A 91 9.01 -13.95 13.04
N VAL A 92 8.62 -13.51 11.84
CA VAL A 92 8.04 -14.41 10.84
C VAL A 92 9.14 -15.27 10.21
N MET A 93 8.85 -16.56 10.06
CA MET A 93 9.76 -17.48 9.40
C MET A 93 9.73 -17.25 7.88
N SER A 94 10.90 -17.30 7.25
CA SER A 94 11.04 -17.41 5.80
C SER A 94 11.74 -18.72 5.45
N ALA A 95 11.43 -19.26 4.27
CA ALA A 95 12.11 -20.43 3.75
C ALA A 95 13.54 -20.08 3.33
N GLY A 96 14.43 -21.08 3.27
CA GLY A 96 15.79 -20.91 2.76
C GLY A 96 16.91 -21.25 3.73
N LEU A 97 16.61 -21.51 5.01
CA LEU A 97 17.57 -22.07 5.97
C LEU A 97 17.06 -23.37 6.57
N SER A 98 17.91 -24.39 6.62
CA SER A 98 17.61 -25.69 7.23
C SER A 98 18.12 -25.79 8.67
N GLY A 99 17.39 -26.57 9.49
CA GLY A 99 17.84 -27.01 10.80
C GLY A 99 18.14 -25.89 11.81
N THR A 100 19.22 -26.06 12.56
CA THR A 100 19.65 -25.20 13.68
C THR A 100 20.08 -23.80 13.27
N ASN A 101 20.24 -23.52 11.97
CA ASN A 101 20.66 -22.21 11.49
C ASN A 101 19.49 -21.23 11.35
N ASN A 102 18.24 -21.69 11.36
CA ASN A 102 17.10 -20.80 11.31
C ASN A 102 16.85 -20.19 12.71
N ARG A 103 17.07 -18.87 12.84
CA ARG A 103 16.88 -18.15 14.10
C ARG A 103 15.40 -17.87 14.42
N GLY A 104 14.50 -18.13 13.47
CA GLY A 104 13.10 -17.72 13.56
C GLY A 104 12.89 -16.23 13.28
N TYR A 105 13.93 -15.51 12.85
CA TYR A 105 13.84 -14.13 12.38
C TYR A 105 14.06 -14.06 10.87
N SER A 106 13.41 -13.12 10.22
CA SER A 106 13.66 -12.76 8.84
C SER A 106 13.73 -11.24 8.67
N LEU A 107 14.47 -10.82 7.66
CA LEU A 107 14.40 -9.47 7.13
C LEU A 107 13.21 -9.42 6.18
N VAL A 108 12.20 -8.63 6.52
CA VAL A 108 10.98 -8.46 5.73
C VAL A 108 11.03 -7.12 5.03
N GLY A 109 10.63 -7.09 3.76
CA GLY A 109 10.53 -5.87 2.97
C GLY A 109 9.26 -5.78 2.15
N TYR A 110 8.80 -4.56 1.92
CA TYR A 110 7.68 -4.25 1.05
C TYR A 110 8.08 -3.22 0.01
N GLN A 111 7.59 -3.41 -1.21
CA GLN A 111 7.79 -2.48 -2.32
C GLN A 111 6.63 -2.52 -3.30
N ILE A 112 6.50 -1.46 -4.10
CA ILE A 112 5.62 -1.49 -5.26
C ILE A 112 6.49 -1.80 -6.46
N ASN A 113 6.13 -2.86 -7.17
CA ASN A 113 6.85 -3.25 -8.36
C ASN A 113 6.89 -2.13 -9.41
N GLY A 114 8.05 -1.96 -10.01
CA GLY A 114 8.24 -1.18 -11.23
C GLY A 114 9.28 -1.80 -12.15
N THR A 115 9.57 -3.09 -11.97
CA THR A 115 10.44 -3.84 -12.88
C THR A 115 9.79 -4.00 -14.24
N THR A 116 10.61 -4.09 -15.27
CA THR A 116 10.20 -4.23 -16.68
C THR A 116 9.53 -5.57 -16.99
N ASP A 117 9.69 -6.57 -16.12
CA ASP A 117 9.32 -7.97 -16.40
C ASP A 117 7.92 -8.34 -15.92
N THR A 118 7.31 -7.50 -15.07
CA THR A 118 5.91 -7.64 -14.64
C THR A 118 5.18 -6.37 -15.03
N PRO A 119 4.32 -6.39 -16.07
CA PRO A 119 3.89 -5.18 -16.78
C PRO A 119 2.89 -4.31 -16.02
N THR A 120 2.64 -4.56 -14.72
CA THR A 120 1.74 -3.73 -13.91
C THR A 120 2.29 -3.53 -12.50
N PRO A 121 2.33 -2.28 -11.99
CA PRO A 121 2.61 -1.97 -10.60
C PRO A 121 1.71 -2.79 -9.66
N CYS A 122 2.34 -3.54 -8.77
CA CYS A 122 1.69 -4.39 -7.79
C CYS A 122 2.47 -4.36 -6.47
N LEU A 123 1.79 -4.66 -5.36
CA LEU A 123 2.46 -4.75 -4.06
C LEU A 123 3.22 -6.08 -3.97
N LEU A 124 4.52 -5.97 -3.73
CA LEU A 124 5.40 -7.10 -3.49
C LEU A 124 5.78 -7.17 -2.01
N ARG A 125 6.00 -8.40 -1.55
CA ARG A 125 6.55 -8.69 -0.23
C ARG A 125 7.74 -9.62 -0.38
N GLY A 126 8.86 -9.24 0.20
CA GLY A 126 10.05 -10.09 0.30
C GLY A 126 10.35 -10.47 1.73
N ALA A 127 10.92 -11.66 1.92
CA ALA A 127 11.41 -12.08 3.23
C ALA A 127 12.61 -13.02 3.10
N VAL A 128 13.74 -12.66 3.71
CA VAL A 128 14.95 -13.50 3.72
C VAL A 128 15.26 -13.89 5.16
N PRO A 129 15.46 -15.18 5.47
CA PRO A 129 15.72 -15.62 6.83
C PRO A 129 17.10 -15.14 7.31
N ILE A 130 17.19 -14.78 8.60
CA ILE A 130 18.44 -14.38 9.24
C ILE A 130 19.02 -15.61 9.94
N ALA A 131 20.22 -16.03 9.51
CA ALA A 131 20.88 -17.21 10.04
C ALA A 131 21.50 -16.97 11.43
N TRP A 132 21.61 -18.03 12.24
CA TRP A 132 22.46 -18.03 13.44
C TRP A 132 23.95 -17.91 13.09
N GLN A 133 24.36 -18.48 11.95
CA GLN A 133 25.75 -18.52 11.48
C GLN A 133 25.82 -17.99 10.05
N GLY A 134 26.69 -17.01 9.81
CA GLY A 134 26.97 -16.40 8.51
C GLY A 134 28.35 -15.76 8.51
N THR A 135 28.97 -15.63 7.33
CA THR A 135 30.37 -15.17 7.15
C THR A 135 30.64 -13.75 7.65
N SER A 136 29.59 -13.00 7.97
CA SER A 136 29.64 -11.73 8.67
C SER A 136 28.80 -11.87 9.94
N ALA A 137 29.37 -12.39 11.02
CA ALA A 137 28.73 -12.49 12.34
C ALA A 137 28.56 -11.10 12.99
N ALA A 138 27.99 -10.14 12.26
CA ALA A 138 27.52 -8.91 12.84
C ALA A 138 26.30 -9.24 13.69
N SER A 139 26.34 -8.83 14.95
CA SER A 139 25.20 -8.99 15.84
C SER A 139 23.97 -8.31 15.21
N VAL A 140 22.89 -9.07 15.01
CA VAL A 140 21.58 -8.58 14.53
C VAL A 140 21.02 -7.47 15.45
N THR A 141 21.50 -7.43 16.68
CA THR A 141 21.07 -6.52 17.74
C THR A 141 22.27 -5.82 18.34
N GLY A 142 22.17 -4.53 18.61
CA GLY A 142 23.14 -3.81 19.41
C GLY A 142 23.26 -2.36 18.96
N TYR A 143 24.12 -1.62 19.67
CA TYR A 143 24.46 -0.27 19.28
C TYR A 143 25.82 -0.24 18.62
N GLN A 144 25.93 0.58 17.58
CA GLN A 144 27.20 0.99 17.02
C GLN A 144 27.91 1.94 18.01
N THR A 145 29.20 2.19 17.78
CA THR A 145 30.02 3.10 18.61
C THR A 145 29.42 4.51 18.74
N ASN A 146 28.60 4.90 17.76
CA ASN A 146 27.95 6.20 17.67
C ASN A 146 26.54 6.22 18.34
N GLY A 147 26.15 5.15 19.05
CA GLY A 147 24.89 5.05 19.78
C GLY A 147 23.65 4.76 18.91
N LEU A 148 23.82 4.59 17.60
CA LEU A 148 22.75 4.18 16.69
C LEU A 148 22.60 2.65 16.65
N PRO A 149 21.42 2.13 16.26
CA PRO A 149 21.24 0.70 16.10
C PRO A 149 22.16 0.14 15.02
N VAL A 150 22.48 -1.15 15.09
CA VAL A 150 23.15 -1.84 13.99
C VAL A 150 22.31 -1.72 12.72
N SER A 151 22.84 -1.03 11.71
CA SER A 151 22.15 -0.84 10.42
C SER A 151 21.80 -2.18 9.77
N LEU A 152 20.64 -2.25 9.11
CA LEU A 152 20.22 -3.43 8.35
C LEU A 152 21.26 -3.85 7.29
N ALA A 153 21.98 -2.88 6.70
CA ALA A 153 23.05 -3.16 5.76
C ALA A 153 24.22 -3.95 6.37
N ASN A 154 24.41 -3.86 7.68
CA ASN A 154 25.49 -4.52 8.41
C ASN A 154 25.09 -5.90 8.96
N ILE A 155 23.80 -6.29 8.89
CA ILE A 155 23.31 -7.59 9.40
C ILE A 155 23.77 -8.77 8.52
N GLY A 156 24.38 -8.50 7.36
CA GLY A 156 24.90 -9.53 6.46
C GLY A 156 23.82 -10.26 5.67
N VAL A 157 22.60 -9.73 5.64
CA VAL A 157 21.46 -10.20 4.84
C VAL A 157 20.88 -9.00 4.11
N THR A 158 20.67 -9.14 2.80
CA THR A 158 20.09 -8.11 1.94
C THR A 158 18.94 -8.70 1.16
N LEU A 159 17.84 -7.96 1.06
CA LEU A 159 16.75 -8.29 0.14
C LEU A 159 17.16 -7.95 -1.28
N ASN A 160 17.04 -8.90 -2.19
CA ASN A 160 17.27 -8.73 -3.62
C ASN A 160 15.93 -8.77 -4.37
N PRO A 161 15.84 -8.24 -5.59
CA PRO A 161 14.60 -8.28 -6.38
C PRO A 161 13.97 -9.67 -6.52
N GLY A 162 14.77 -10.74 -6.56
CA GLY A 162 14.29 -12.13 -6.64
C GLY A 162 13.71 -12.69 -5.33
N ASP A 163 13.89 -12.00 -4.20
CA ASP A 163 13.36 -12.41 -2.89
C ASP A 163 11.91 -11.93 -2.69
N PHE A 164 11.34 -11.20 -3.65
CA PHE A 164 10.03 -10.58 -3.58
C PHE A 164 8.98 -11.36 -4.38
N ASP A 165 7.89 -11.71 -3.71
CA ASP A 165 6.71 -12.30 -4.33
C ASP A 165 5.56 -11.29 -4.42
N VAL A 166 4.67 -11.49 -5.39
CA VAL A 166 3.46 -10.68 -5.53
C VAL A 166 2.52 -10.96 -4.36
N LEU A 167 2.30 -9.96 -3.51
CA LEU A 167 1.36 -10.03 -2.40
C LEU A 167 -0.05 -9.63 -2.82
N ALA A 168 -0.18 -8.47 -3.49
CA ALA A 168 -1.47 -7.96 -3.95
C ALA A 168 -1.32 -7.37 -5.36
N PRO A 169 -1.74 -8.10 -6.43
CA PRO A 169 -1.54 -7.70 -7.82
C PRO A 169 -2.22 -6.40 -8.21
N ALA A 170 -3.28 -6.00 -7.50
CA ALA A 170 -4.08 -4.83 -7.84
C ALA A 170 -3.87 -3.62 -6.91
N VAL A 171 -2.86 -3.68 -6.04
CA VAL A 171 -2.43 -2.54 -5.22
C VAL A 171 -1.38 -1.76 -5.97
N ILE A 172 -1.72 -0.55 -6.39
CA ILE A 172 -0.91 0.26 -7.32
C ILE A 172 -0.13 1.35 -6.61
N ARG A 173 -0.52 1.69 -5.37
CA ARG A 173 0.21 2.66 -4.55
C ARG A 173 0.06 2.34 -3.06
N VAL A 174 1.16 2.52 -2.35
CA VAL A 174 1.22 2.45 -0.89
C VAL A 174 2.00 3.64 -0.36
N VAL A 175 1.50 4.24 0.72
CA VAL A 175 2.16 5.29 1.48
C VAL A 175 2.14 4.92 2.95
N VAL A 176 3.25 5.18 3.64
CA VAL A 176 3.39 4.98 5.08
C VAL A 176 3.58 6.34 5.74
N GLY A 177 2.64 6.69 6.62
CA GLY A 177 2.77 7.79 7.56
C GLY A 177 3.13 7.27 8.95
N TYR A 178 3.81 8.11 9.72
CA TYR A 178 4.21 7.88 11.10
C TYR A 178 3.35 8.75 11.99
N GLN A 179 2.46 8.15 12.77
CA GLN A 179 1.75 8.88 13.80
C GLN A 179 2.71 9.08 14.98
N LEU A 180 3.00 10.33 15.30
CA LEU A 180 3.90 10.63 16.41
C LEU A 180 3.25 10.27 17.74
N TYR A 181 4.06 9.95 18.74
CA TYR A 181 3.57 9.85 20.12
C TYR A 181 3.35 11.27 20.66
N PRO A 182 2.22 11.57 21.32
CA PRO A 182 1.88 12.92 21.78
C PRO A 182 2.68 13.31 23.05
N SER A 183 4.01 13.42 22.94
CA SER A 183 4.90 13.79 24.05
C SER A 183 5.00 15.29 24.29
N GLY A 184 4.65 16.12 23.30
CA GLY A 184 4.92 17.56 23.30
C GLY A 184 6.39 17.92 23.12
N GLU A 185 7.27 16.93 22.93
CA GLU A 185 8.71 17.14 22.73
C GLU A 185 9.03 17.44 21.26
N SER A 186 10.16 18.10 21.03
CA SER A 186 10.65 18.39 19.68
C SER A 186 11.16 17.11 19.01
N VAL A 187 10.78 16.89 17.76
CA VAL A 187 11.15 15.72 16.95
C VAL A 187 11.72 16.22 15.62
N LEU A 188 12.91 15.73 15.29
CA LEU A 188 13.57 15.94 14.01
C LEU A 188 13.11 14.86 13.02
N LEU A 189 12.68 15.27 11.84
CA LEU A 189 12.33 14.37 10.74
C LEU A 189 13.51 14.20 9.78
N SER A 190 13.50 13.12 9.00
CA SER A 190 14.57 12.82 8.03
C SER A 190 14.72 13.86 6.91
N ASP A 191 13.72 14.72 6.70
CA ASP A 191 13.77 15.82 5.73
C ASP A 191 14.36 17.11 6.32
N GLY A 192 14.81 17.07 7.58
CA GLY A 192 15.35 18.21 8.32
C GLY A 192 14.30 19.05 9.04
N THR A 193 13.02 18.74 8.91
CA THR A 193 11.94 19.47 9.60
C THR A 193 11.98 19.18 11.10
N LEU A 194 11.91 20.24 11.90
CA LEU A 194 11.76 20.16 13.35
C LEU A 194 10.33 20.55 13.74
N LEU A 195 9.65 19.70 14.51
CA LEU A 195 8.28 19.98 14.96
C LEU A 195 8.00 19.40 16.35
N LEU A 196 6.92 19.87 16.99
CA LEU A 196 6.48 19.35 18.28
C LEU A 196 5.55 18.15 18.09
N ALA A 197 5.79 17.06 18.82
CA ALA A 197 5.00 15.84 18.70
C ALA A 197 3.68 15.92 19.47
N TRP A 198 2.58 16.24 18.78
CA TRP A 198 1.22 16.35 19.31
C TRP A 198 0.29 15.19 18.89
N GLY A 199 0.85 14.13 18.30
CA GLY A 199 0.07 12.99 17.80
C GLY A 199 -0.33 13.08 16.33
N GLN A 200 0.17 14.10 15.61
CA GLN A 200 -0.03 14.23 14.17
C GLN A 200 0.68 13.14 13.38
N VAL A 201 0.17 12.86 12.18
CA VAL A 201 0.81 11.98 11.21
C VAL A 201 1.84 12.76 10.40
N VAL A 202 3.08 12.28 10.33
CA VAL A 202 4.14 12.81 9.47
C VAL A 202 4.48 11.77 8.41
N TYR A 203 4.91 12.20 7.22
CA TYR A 203 5.30 11.27 6.16
C TYR A 203 6.82 11.19 5.98
N SER A 204 7.58 12.10 6.58
CA SER A 204 9.02 11.96 6.77
C SER A 204 9.26 11.27 8.12
N PRO A 205 10.00 10.14 8.18
CA PRO A 205 10.20 9.42 9.44
C PRO A 205 10.92 10.29 10.48
N PRO A 206 10.55 10.18 11.77
CA PRO A 206 11.32 10.77 12.85
C PRO A 206 12.68 10.08 12.94
N VAL A 207 13.74 10.84 13.16
CA VAL A 207 15.11 10.32 13.19
C VAL A 207 15.83 10.69 14.47
N ARG A 208 16.72 9.79 14.90
CA ARG A 208 17.74 10.04 15.91
C ARG A 208 19.08 10.21 15.21
N LEU A 209 19.80 11.26 15.58
CA LEU A 209 21.15 11.55 15.09
C LEU A 209 22.20 10.91 16.01
N ASP A 210 23.33 10.51 15.45
CA ASP A 210 24.49 10.04 16.23
C ASP A 210 25.33 11.17 16.84
N SER A 211 25.39 12.33 16.18
CA SER A 211 26.22 13.47 16.55
C SER A 211 25.81 14.73 15.77
N ASP A 212 25.95 15.90 16.40
CA ASP A 212 25.64 17.21 15.80
C ASP A 212 26.58 17.59 14.64
N LYS A 213 27.74 16.93 14.50
CA LYS A 213 28.81 17.33 13.56
C LYS A 213 28.91 16.49 12.28
N ASN A 214 28.34 15.28 12.24
CA ASN A 214 28.29 14.41 11.06
C ASN A 214 27.11 13.42 11.21
N PRO A 215 25.86 13.88 11.05
CA PRO A 215 24.69 13.12 11.46
C PRO A 215 24.46 11.91 10.55
N SER A 216 24.79 10.73 11.05
CA SER A 216 24.09 9.51 10.62
C SER A 216 22.72 9.50 11.30
N ALA A 217 21.68 9.14 10.56
CA ALA A 217 20.32 9.14 11.06
C ALA A 217 19.74 7.73 11.01
N ALA A 218 19.13 7.29 12.11
CA ALA A 218 18.31 6.09 12.15
C ALA A 218 16.86 6.46 12.51
N ILE A 219 15.89 5.74 11.95
CA ILE A 219 14.48 5.99 12.25
C ILE A 219 14.23 5.71 13.74
N ASP A 220 13.67 6.70 14.44
CA ASP A 220 13.40 6.61 15.86
C ASP A 220 11.96 6.15 16.11
N LEU A 221 11.76 4.83 16.17
CA LEU A 221 10.46 4.22 16.47
C LEU A 221 9.96 4.54 17.89
N SER A 222 10.80 5.01 18.82
CA SER A 222 10.35 5.42 20.17
C SER A 222 9.48 6.68 20.13
N ARG A 223 9.55 7.44 19.03
CA ARG A 223 8.74 8.64 18.78
C ARG A 223 7.45 8.35 18.02
N VAL A 224 7.22 7.09 17.64
CA VAL A 224 6.09 6.67 16.79
C VAL A 224 5.10 5.87 17.62
N SER A 225 3.82 6.27 17.60
CA SER A 225 2.71 5.54 18.22
C SER A 225 2.16 4.46 17.29
N SER A 226 1.95 4.81 16.02
CA SER A 226 1.43 3.90 15.00
C SER A 226 1.98 4.23 13.60
N LEU A 227 1.99 3.23 12.71
CA LEU A 227 2.14 3.44 11.28
C LEU A 227 0.77 3.54 10.64
N ILE A 228 0.54 4.61 9.89
CA ILE A 228 -0.66 4.82 9.10
C ILE A 228 -0.35 4.40 7.67
N VAL A 229 -0.87 3.26 7.24
CA VAL A 229 -0.64 2.76 5.88
C VAL A 229 -1.84 3.07 5.02
N GLY A 230 -1.62 3.88 3.98
CA GLY A 230 -2.60 4.16 2.93
C GLY A 230 -2.34 3.28 1.71
N VAL A 231 -3.40 2.70 1.15
CA VAL A 231 -3.34 1.84 -0.04
C VAL A 231 -4.32 2.34 -1.09
N VAL A 232 -3.88 2.42 -2.35
CA VAL A 232 -4.73 2.59 -3.52
C VAL A 232 -4.82 1.24 -4.24
N ALA A 233 -6.03 0.71 -4.36
CA ALA A 233 -6.32 -0.53 -5.04
C ALA A 233 -7.27 -0.31 -6.21
N ILE A 234 -7.13 -1.13 -7.24
CA ILE A 234 -8.05 -1.21 -8.37
C ILE A 234 -8.58 -2.64 -8.49
N ASP A 235 -9.60 -2.83 -9.32
CA ASP A 235 -10.09 -4.17 -9.65
C ASP A 235 -9.00 -5.00 -10.34
N PRO A 236 -8.70 -6.23 -9.89
CA PRO A 236 -7.72 -7.13 -10.52
C PRO A 236 -7.94 -7.35 -12.02
N ASP A 237 -9.19 -7.45 -12.48
CA ASP A 237 -9.46 -7.61 -13.91
C ASP A 237 -9.26 -6.32 -14.68
N GLY A 238 -9.52 -5.17 -14.04
CA GLY A 238 -9.15 -3.85 -14.51
C GLY A 238 -7.64 -3.74 -14.75
N VAL A 239 -6.81 -4.13 -13.77
CA VAL A 239 -5.34 -4.08 -13.85
C VAL A 239 -4.81 -4.84 -15.07
N LYS A 240 -5.29 -6.07 -15.28
CA LYS A 240 -4.83 -6.95 -16.38
C LYS A 240 -5.05 -6.35 -17.77
N ARG A 241 -6.00 -5.42 -17.90
CA ARG A 241 -6.36 -4.74 -19.15
C ARG A 241 -5.60 -3.42 -19.35
N LEU A 242 -4.90 -2.94 -18.32
CA LEU A 242 -4.15 -1.70 -18.37
C LEU A 242 -2.68 -1.94 -18.76
N LYS A 243 -2.08 -0.94 -19.38
CA LYS A 243 -0.63 -0.89 -19.61
C LYS A 243 0.08 -0.45 -18.33
N ALA A 244 1.35 -0.84 -18.18
CA ALA A 244 2.22 -0.38 -17.09
C ALA A 244 2.18 1.14 -16.89
N SER A 245 2.28 1.89 -17.99
CA SER A 245 2.28 3.35 -17.99
C SER A 245 0.95 3.95 -17.53
N GLU A 246 -0.18 3.32 -17.84
CA GLU A 246 -1.51 3.76 -17.42
C GLU A 246 -1.70 3.55 -15.91
N VAL A 247 -1.24 2.41 -15.39
CA VAL A 247 -1.26 2.13 -13.95
C VAL A 247 -0.33 3.07 -13.19
N THR A 248 0.88 3.33 -13.70
CA THR A 248 1.80 4.30 -13.11
C THR A 248 1.22 5.71 -13.11
N ALA A 249 0.60 6.15 -14.22
CA ALA A 249 -0.07 7.45 -14.29
C ALA A 249 -1.24 7.55 -13.29
N LEU A 250 -1.97 6.46 -13.11
CA LEU A 250 -3.04 6.39 -12.12
C LEU A 250 -2.47 6.48 -10.69
N ALA A 251 -1.41 5.72 -10.40
CA ALA A 251 -0.75 5.74 -9.10
C ALA A 251 -0.19 7.14 -8.77
N THR A 252 0.46 7.83 -9.73
CA THR A 252 1.02 9.17 -9.50
C THR A 252 -0.03 10.23 -9.17
N SER A 253 -1.30 10.01 -9.53
CA SER A 253 -2.42 10.91 -9.22
C SER A 253 -2.72 11.02 -7.72
N PHE A 254 -2.20 10.12 -6.89
CA PHE A 254 -2.46 10.06 -5.45
C PHE A 254 -1.25 10.53 -4.63
N PRO A 255 -1.01 11.84 -4.42
CA PRO A 255 0.23 12.34 -3.83
C PRO A 255 0.46 11.85 -2.38
N VAL A 256 1.70 11.92 -1.90
CA VAL A 256 1.97 11.75 -0.46
C VAL A 256 1.24 12.86 0.31
N PRO A 257 0.39 12.55 1.30
CA PRO A 257 -0.34 13.57 2.06
C PRO A 257 0.60 14.49 2.83
N GLN A 258 0.10 15.68 3.21
CA GLN A 258 0.84 16.61 4.06
C GLN A 258 0.80 16.18 5.53
N THR A 259 1.71 16.74 6.33
CA THR A 259 1.70 16.54 7.79
C THR A 259 0.32 16.85 8.39
N GLY A 260 -0.16 15.96 9.25
CA GLY A 260 -1.48 16.03 9.89
C GLY A 260 -2.63 15.48 9.06
N GLN A 261 -2.41 15.14 7.78
CA GLN A 261 -3.45 14.60 6.91
C GLN A 261 -3.38 13.07 6.82
N TYR A 262 -4.53 12.41 6.86
CA TYR A 262 -4.64 10.96 6.64
C TYR A 262 -4.73 10.64 5.14
N PRO A 263 -4.18 9.50 4.67
CA PRO A 263 -4.18 9.17 3.24
C PRO A 263 -5.59 9.09 2.65
N VAL A 264 -6.53 8.44 3.33
CA VAL A 264 -7.92 8.35 2.85
C VAL A 264 -8.59 9.72 2.76
N ALA A 265 -8.30 10.64 3.68
CA ALA A 265 -8.88 11.98 3.64
C ALA A 265 -8.43 12.78 2.41
N VAL A 266 -7.18 12.60 1.97
CA VAL A 266 -6.63 13.26 0.78
C VAL A 266 -7.02 12.54 -0.52
N TRP A 267 -7.04 11.21 -0.50
CA TRP A 267 -7.21 10.40 -1.71
C TRP A 267 -8.66 10.11 -2.08
N SER A 268 -9.60 10.11 -1.14
CA SER A 268 -11.02 9.84 -1.46
C SER A 268 -11.59 10.85 -2.45
N PRO A 269 -11.41 12.18 -2.26
CA PRO A 269 -11.88 13.16 -3.24
C PRO A 269 -11.26 12.99 -4.63
N ILE A 270 -10.01 12.52 -4.70
CA ILE A 270 -9.31 12.24 -5.97
C ILE A 270 -9.92 11.02 -6.67
N ALA A 271 -10.17 9.94 -5.91
CA ALA A 271 -10.76 8.71 -6.44
C ALA A 271 -12.23 8.91 -6.87
N GLU A 272 -12.99 9.75 -6.18
CA GLU A 272 -14.39 10.08 -6.50
C GLU A 272 -14.49 11.01 -7.72
N ASN A 273 -13.50 11.87 -7.95
CA ASN A 273 -13.44 12.75 -9.12
C ASN A 273 -12.83 12.02 -10.34
N VAL A 274 -13.61 11.12 -10.94
CA VAL A 274 -13.22 10.35 -12.14
C VAL A 274 -12.73 11.24 -13.30
N GLY A 275 -13.26 12.47 -13.41
CA GLY A 275 -12.85 13.45 -14.43
C GLY A 275 -11.47 14.07 -14.18
N GLY A 276 -11.00 14.09 -12.93
CA GLY A 276 -9.67 14.58 -12.55
C GLY A 276 -8.55 13.54 -12.69
N LEU A 277 -8.90 12.26 -12.86
CA LEU A 277 -7.94 11.19 -13.11
C LEU A 277 -7.43 11.22 -14.57
N PRO A 278 -6.24 10.67 -14.87
CA PRO A 278 -5.60 10.82 -16.17
C PRO A 278 -6.48 10.34 -17.33
N SER A 279 -6.71 11.21 -18.32
CA SER A 279 -7.61 10.95 -19.44
C SER A 279 -7.15 9.80 -20.36
N GLY A 280 -5.85 9.50 -20.36
CA GLY A 280 -5.27 8.34 -21.07
C GLY A 280 -5.61 6.99 -20.43
N VAL A 281 -6.12 6.96 -19.19
CA VAL A 281 -6.55 5.73 -18.53
C VAL A 281 -8.02 5.43 -18.88
N PRO A 282 -8.35 4.21 -19.34
CA PRO A 282 -9.73 3.81 -19.63
C PRO A 282 -10.72 4.11 -18.49
N LEU A 283 -11.93 4.53 -18.85
CA LEU A 283 -12.95 4.95 -17.87
C LEU A 283 -13.26 3.87 -16.83
N PHE A 284 -13.35 2.60 -17.26
CA PHE A 284 -13.63 1.48 -16.35
C PHE A 284 -12.59 1.38 -15.22
N ALA A 285 -11.32 1.62 -15.53
CA ALA A 285 -10.24 1.56 -14.55
C ALA A 285 -10.30 2.75 -13.59
N ARG A 286 -10.54 3.97 -14.11
CA ARG A 286 -10.72 5.17 -13.29
C ARG A 286 -11.89 5.05 -12.32
N GLN A 287 -13.00 4.42 -12.74
CA GLN A 287 -14.16 4.16 -11.89
C GLN A 287 -13.94 3.03 -10.87
N SER A 288 -12.95 2.17 -11.08
CA SER A 288 -12.63 1.04 -10.20
C SER A 288 -11.69 1.39 -9.04
N VAL A 289 -11.12 2.59 -9.03
CA VAL A 289 -10.14 2.99 -8.01
C VAL A 289 -10.80 3.09 -6.64
N ARG A 290 -10.20 2.44 -5.65
CA ARG A 290 -10.60 2.51 -4.25
C ARG A 290 -9.39 2.81 -3.38
N VAL A 291 -9.64 3.54 -2.32
CA VAL A 291 -8.61 4.01 -1.38
C VAL A 291 -8.94 3.46 0.00
N PHE A 292 -7.92 2.98 0.69
CA PHE A 292 -8.07 2.37 2.01
C PHE A 292 -6.95 2.84 2.92
N GLN A 293 -7.19 2.78 4.22
CA GLN A 293 -6.16 3.01 5.23
C GLN A 293 -6.30 2.04 6.39
N ARG A 294 -5.18 1.73 7.04
CA ARG A 294 -5.15 1.01 8.31
C ARG A 294 -4.04 1.58 9.19
N ALA A 295 -4.32 1.70 10.49
CA ALA A 295 -3.34 2.02 11.49
C ALA A 295 -2.75 0.73 12.08
N PHE A 296 -1.43 0.66 12.18
CA PHE A 296 -0.70 -0.42 12.82
C PHE A 296 0.02 0.12 14.05
N PRO A 297 -0.48 -0.15 15.27
CA PRO A 297 0.12 0.34 16.49
C PRO A 297 1.51 -0.30 16.69
N ILE A 298 2.53 0.53 16.85
CA ILE A 298 3.90 0.08 17.14
C ILE A 298 4.19 0.14 18.65
N ASN A 299 3.44 0.98 19.38
CA ASN A 299 3.55 1.28 20.80
C ASN A 299 5.00 1.56 21.24
N PRO A 300 5.36 2.82 21.55
CA PRO A 300 6.74 3.15 21.83
C PRO A 300 7.24 2.40 23.06
N TYR A 301 8.38 1.74 22.91
CA TYR A 301 9.08 1.16 24.05
C TYR A 301 9.63 2.29 24.93
N GLY A 302 9.28 2.28 26.21
CA GLY A 302 10.08 2.97 27.24
C GLY A 302 9.78 4.43 27.52
N LEU A 303 8.53 4.89 27.46
CA LEU A 303 8.12 6.07 28.23
C LEU A 303 7.49 5.64 29.57
N ILE A 304 8.21 4.82 30.33
CA ILE A 304 8.08 4.90 31.79
C ILE A 304 8.99 6.05 32.18
N LYS A 305 8.45 7.27 32.21
CA LYS A 305 9.07 8.35 32.98
C LYS A 305 8.89 7.93 34.45
N GLU A 306 9.97 7.48 35.09
CA GLU A 306 10.13 7.71 36.53
C GLU A 306 10.28 9.21 36.78
#